data_AF-A0A1X2I1R9-F1
#
_entry.id   AF-A0A1X2I1R9-F1
#
_cell.length_a   1.000
_cell.length_b   1.000
_cell.length_c   1.000
_cell.angle_alpha   90.00
_cell.angle_beta   90.00
_cell.angle_gamma   90.00
#
_symmetry.space_group_name_H-M   'P 1'
#
loop_
_entity.id
_entity.type
_entity.pdbx_description
1 polymer ?
#
loop_
_entity_poly.entity_id
_entity_poly.type
_entity_poly.pdbx_seq_one_letter_code
_entity_poly.pdbx_strand_id
1 'polypeptide(L)'
;MTTTLAHLPTEIVSLIIQHLPHQRDLYECAFVNKQLYQVTTPLLWQRPELFSTEAAEIFFPCLATASHPNGQHIRAVRWYYGFRYQDKHLLLLMKHSRLLEYVDIGLAMSITDASIEPLARTCRNLTSLFLGRSPITSISFDSLNEHCHQLSHLASIHCPHVSSDTFLRLKDCPLQSLRLVFFDENHPNWTALLHQGIPFLAHFADLTTISMSEPPLLLVRRLLLTTTTDNNNILWPLLTHLTLQYPGTEKIMSDYNDDIFINNNNNNNDNNDNEKDDHDLENILAMFFQTHPHLVSVSLEGYRITDRLLHVMIECLPNLQFLDLSFIKTFTAHGLRHLVMHSPAPLKHIRLKYSGIHFHDFPEIRHSSNNSSSSSISSNSSNSSSSNSRPSDDLDELELEDMLHIRGEHDDSVAGIKYRLYWSWS
;
A
#
# COMPACT_ATOMS: atom_id res chain seq x y z
N MET A 1 3.06 0.72 50.03
CA MET A 1 1.92 1.50 49.53
C MET A 1 1.66 1.07 48.10
N THR A 2 0.80 0.07 47.90
CA THR A 2 0.30 -0.29 46.58
C THR A 2 -0.79 0.71 46.24
N THR A 3 -0.47 1.73 45.44
CA THR A 3 -1.47 2.61 44.83
C THR A 3 -2.35 1.73 43.95
N THR A 4 -3.52 1.35 44.47
CA THR A 4 -4.49 0.57 43.71
C THR A 4 -4.95 1.45 42.55
N LEU A 5 -4.89 0.91 41.32
CA LEU A 5 -5.40 1.58 40.10
C LEU A 5 -6.82 2.15 40.28
N ALA A 6 -7.58 1.62 41.24
CA ALA A 6 -8.91 2.08 41.65
C ALA A 6 -9.00 3.52 42.18
N HIS A 7 -7.88 4.18 42.50
CA HIS A 7 -7.87 5.58 42.96
C HIS A 7 -7.50 6.59 41.86
N LEU A 8 -7.20 6.14 40.65
CA LEU A 8 -6.90 7.05 39.54
C LEU A 8 -8.21 7.61 38.96
N PRO A 9 -8.26 8.92 38.62
CA PRO A 9 -9.37 9.49 37.85
C PRO A 9 -9.54 8.76 36.52
N THR A 10 -10.79 8.69 36.03
CA THR A 10 -11.13 7.96 34.80
C THR A 10 -10.40 8.53 33.58
N GLU A 11 -10.09 9.83 33.58
CA GLU A 11 -9.31 10.51 32.55
C GLU A 11 -7.88 9.96 32.48
N ILE A 12 -7.24 9.76 33.64
CA ILE A 12 -5.89 9.20 33.72
C ILE A 12 -5.89 7.74 33.29
N VAL A 13 -6.90 6.97 33.72
CA VAL A 13 -7.06 5.58 33.28
C VAL A 13 -7.27 5.51 31.76
N SER A 14 -8.08 6.40 31.18
CA SER A 14 -8.28 6.51 29.73
C SER A 14 -6.98 6.80 28.99
N LEU A 15 -6.15 7.73 29.48
CA LEU A 15 -4.85 8.03 28.88
C LEU A 15 -3.91 6.81 28.93
N ILE A 16 -3.86 6.09 30.05
CA ILE A 16 -3.05 4.86 30.17
C ILE A 16 -3.53 3.81 29.17
N ILE A 17 -4.84 3.58 29.09
CA ILE A 17 -5.42 2.55 28.22
C ILE A 17 -5.29 2.90 26.74
N GLN A 18 -5.34 4.18 26.35
CA GLN A 18 -5.10 4.62 24.98
C GLN A 18 -3.69 4.30 24.46
N HIS A 19 -2.73 4.10 25.35
CA HIS A 19 -1.37 3.69 24.99
C HIS A 19 -1.19 2.18 24.89
N LEU A 20 -2.22 1.36 25.16
CA LEU A 20 -2.13 -0.08 24.99
C LEU A 20 -2.33 -0.45 23.50
N PRO A 21 -1.29 -1.00 22.84
CA PRO A 21 -1.30 -1.16 21.39
C PRO A 21 -2.04 -2.42 20.93
N HIS A 22 -2.40 -3.33 21.84
CA HIS A 22 -2.92 -4.64 21.47
C HIS A 22 -4.33 -4.86 22.01
N GLN A 23 -5.23 -5.30 21.13
CA GLN A 23 -6.62 -5.61 21.48
C GLN A 23 -6.70 -6.66 22.61
N ARG A 24 -5.70 -7.55 22.70
CA ARG A 24 -5.57 -8.53 23.81
C ARG A 24 -5.39 -7.84 25.16
N ASP A 25 -4.53 -6.84 25.25
CA ASP A 25 -4.25 -6.15 26.51
C ASP A 25 -5.47 -5.35 26.97
N LEU A 26 -6.18 -4.73 26.02
CA LEU A 26 -7.46 -4.07 26.27
C LEU A 26 -8.53 -5.07 26.80
N TYR A 27 -8.55 -6.28 26.25
CA TYR A 27 -9.46 -7.34 26.67
C TYR A 27 -9.16 -7.77 28.11
N GLU A 28 -7.90 -8.06 28.44
CA GLU A 28 -7.49 -8.40 29.81
C GLU A 28 -7.84 -7.28 30.80
N CYS A 29 -7.60 -6.02 30.42
CA CYS A 29 -7.95 -4.87 31.25
C CYS A 29 -9.45 -4.78 31.55
N ALA A 30 -10.31 -5.20 30.62
CA ALA A 30 -11.75 -5.19 30.81
C ALA A 30 -12.22 -6.10 31.96
N PHE A 31 -11.44 -7.13 32.33
CA PHE A 31 -11.78 -8.06 33.42
C PHE A 31 -11.23 -7.65 34.78
N VAL A 32 -10.40 -6.61 34.86
CA VAL A 32 -9.73 -6.24 36.11
C VAL A 32 -10.69 -5.55 37.09
N ASN A 33 -11.41 -4.51 36.65
CA ASN A 33 -12.39 -3.79 37.47
C ASN A 33 -13.42 -3.02 36.62
N LYS A 34 -14.46 -2.47 37.27
CA LYS A 34 -15.56 -1.75 36.59
C LYS A 34 -15.11 -0.49 35.85
N GLN A 35 -14.14 0.25 36.38
CA GLN A 35 -13.65 1.49 35.76
C GLN A 35 -12.87 1.15 34.48
N LEU A 36 -11.99 0.15 34.54
CA LEU A 36 -11.27 -0.34 33.37
C LEU A 36 -12.23 -0.91 32.34
N TYR A 37 -13.22 -1.72 32.73
CA TYR A 37 -14.26 -2.19 31.83
C TYR A 37 -14.97 -1.05 31.07
N GLN A 38 -15.35 0.02 31.77
CA GLN A 38 -16.02 1.17 31.17
C GLN A 38 -15.14 1.92 30.17
N VAL A 39 -13.83 2.04 30.46
CA VAL A 39 -12.86 2.75 29.62
C VAL A 39 -12.39 1.90 28.44
N THR A 40 -12.20 0.59 28.62
CA THR A 40 -11.69 -0.31 27.60
C THR A 40 -12.76 -0.75 26.61
N THR A 41 -14.03 -0.88 27.03
CA THR A 41 -15.11 -1.35 26.15
C THR A 41 -15.26 -0.49 24.89
N PRO A 42 -15.34 0.85 24.95
CA PRO A 42 -15.38 1.67 23.74
C PRO A 42 -14.19 1.45 22.79
N LEU A 43 -12.99 1.29 23.34
CA LEU A 43 -11.75 1.09 22.56
C LEU A 43 -11.72 -0.31 21.91
N LEU A 44 -12.14 -1.35 22.62
CA LEU A 44 -12.28 -2.71 22.08
C LEU A 44 -13.26 -2.76 20.90
N TRP A 45 -14.33 -1.99 20.98
CA TRP A 45 -15.36 -1.91 19.94
C TRP A 45 -15.05 -0.89 18.85
N GLN A 46 -14.04 -0.04 19.01
CA GLN A 46 -13.69 0.98 18.03
C GLN A 46 -13.29 0.38 16.68
N ARG A 47 -12.59 -0.76 16.73
CA ARG A 47 -12.06 -1.47 15.57
C ARG A 47 -12.10 -2.99 15.81
N PRO A 48 -13.28 -3.63 15.67
CA PRO A 48 -13.41 -5.06 15.92
C PRO A 48 -12.57 -5.86 14.91
N GLU A 49 -11.60 -6.62 15.41
CA GLU A 49 -10.76 -7.49 14.58
C GLU A 49 -11.44 -8.86 14.40
N LEU A 50 -11.81 -9.18 13.16
CA LEU A 50 -12.42 -10.46 12.79
C LEU A 50 -11.38 -11.30 12.04
N PHE A 51 -10.66 -12.15 12.77
CA PHE A 51 -9.56 -12.95 12.20
C PHE A 51 -9.99 -14.31 11.62
N SER A 52 -11.25 -14.70 11.81
CA SER A 52 -11.75 -15.98 11.34
C SER A 52 -13.23 -15.93 10.98
N THR A 53 -13.68 -16.93 10.24
CA THR A 53 -15.09 -17.13 9.89
C THR A 53 -15.96 -17.28 11.13
N GLU A 54 -15.50 -18.06 12.11
CA GLU A 54 -16.21 -18.29 13.38
C GLU A 54 -16.39 -16.98 14.15
N ALA A 55 -15.36 -16.13 14.16
CA ALA A 55 -15.46 -14.82 14.81
C ALA A 55 -16.54 -13.95 14.14
N ALA A 56 -16.62 -13.95 12.80
CA ALA A 56 -17.65 -13.21 12.07
C ALA A 56 -19.06 -13.80 12.31
N GLU A 57 -19.20 -15.13 12.32
CA GLU A 57 -20.45 -15.84 12.59
C GLU A 57 -20.99 -15.59 13.99
N ILE A 58 -20.14 -15.30 14.97
CA ILE A 58 -20.55 -14.89 16.32
C ILE A 58 -20.84 -13.38 16.35
N PHE A 59 -19.96 -12.57 15.76
CA PHE A 59 -20.00 -11.12 15.85
C PHE A 59 -21.32 -10.53 15.33
N PHE A 60 -21.77 -10.90 14.13
CA PHE A 60 -22.97 -10.30 13.54
C PHE A 60 -24.26 -10.63 14.31
N PRO A 61 -24.53 -11.88 14.71
CA PRO A 61 -25.65 -12.19 15.62
C PRO A 61 -25.55 -11.47 16.96
N CYS A 62 -24.35 -11.40 17.56
CA CYS A 62 -24.15 -10.64 18.79
C CYS A 62 -24.46 -9.16 18.61
N LEU A 63 -24.03 -8.55 17.51
CA LEU A 63 -24.33 -7.15 17.20
C LEU A 63 -25.85 -6.94 17.00
N ALA A 64 -26.53 -7.85 16.31
CA ALA A 64 -27.97 -7.79 16.08
C ALA A 64 -28.81 -7.93 17.36
N THR A 65 -28.32 -8.73 18.32
CA THR A 65 -29.02 -9.04 19.58
C THR A 65 -28.54 -8.22 20.78
N ALA A 66 -27.47 -7.43 20.61
CA ALA A 66 -26.88 -6.66 21.68
C ALA A 66 -27.90 -5.67 22.29
N SER A 67 -28.20 -5.85 23.58
CA SER A 67 -29.05 -4.92 24.34
C SER A 67 -28.33 -3.61 24.65
N HIS A 68 -26.99 -3.63 24.67
CA HIS A 68 -26.16 -2.46 24.89
C HIS A 68 -25.72 -1.87 23.54
N PRO A 69 -25.67 -0.53 23.38
CA PRO A 69 -25.37 0.11 22.13
C PRO A 69 -23.88 0.07 21.77
N ASN A 70 -23.17 -1.05 22.03
CA ASN A 70 -21.73 -1.14 21.85
C ASN A 70 -21.30 -0.87 20.40
N GLY A 71 -22.14 -1.21 19.42
CA GLY A 71 -21.90 -0.91 18.02
C GLY A 71 -21.74 0.59 17.71
N GLN A 72 -22.25 1.48 18.57
CA GLN A 72 -22.09 2.93 18.42
C GLN A 72 -20.63 3.39 18.55
N HIS A 73 -19.77 2.55 19.15
CA HIS A 73 -18.35 2.83 19.32
C HIS A 73 -17.53 2.42 18.09
N ILE A 74 -18.08 1.61 17.19
CA ILE A 74 -17.40 1.19 15.96
C ILE A 74 -17.09 2.42 15.10
N ARG A 75 -15.81 2.59 14.75
CA ARG A 75 -15.29 3.63 13.87
C ARG A 75 -14.64 3.04 12.63
N ALA A 76 -14.05 1.85 12.73
CA ALA A 76 -13.35 1.21 11.64
C ALA A 76 -13.72 -0.26 11.51
N VAL A 77 -13.88 -0.74 10.28
CA VAL A 77 -13.96 -2.16 9.96
C VAL A 77 -12.92 -2.54 8.92
N ARG A 78 -12.24 -3.65 9.18
CA ARG A 78 -11.24 -4.26 8.29
C ARG A 78 -11.61 -5.72 8.11
N TRP A 79 -12.06 -6.08 6.91
CA TRP A 79 -12.59 -7.39 6.59
C TRP A 79 -11.77 -8.01 5.45
N TYR A 80 -10.83 -8.88 5.84
CA TYR A 80 -9.94 -9.57 4.92
C TYR A 80 -10.36 -11.04 4.73
N TYR A 81 -9.57 -11.77 3.95
CA TYR A 81 -9.77 -13.17 3.58
C TYR A 81 -10.21 -14.06 4.76
N GLY A 82 -11.08 -15.03 4.48
CA GLY A 82 -11.57 -16.01 5.45
C GLY A 82 -13.09 -16.12 5.44
N PHE A 83 -13.78 -14.97 5.50
CA PHE A 83 -15.25 -14.91 5.50
C PHE A 83 -15.78 -14.21 4.24
N ARG A 84 -16.87 -14.75 3.66
CA ARG A 84 -17.53 -14.11 2.51
C ARG A 84 -18.50 -13.03 3.00
N TYR A 85 -17.97 -11.83 3.23
CA TYR A 85 -18.78 -10.65 3.54
C TYR A 85 -19.69 -10.28 2.36
N GLN A 86 -20.85 -9.70 2.68
CA GLN A 86 -21.98 -9.48 1.78
C GLN A 86 -22.71 -8.20 2.22
N ASP A 87 -23.53 -7.62 1.35
CA ASP A 87 -24.31 -6.41 1.64
C ASP A 87 -25.07 -6.49 2.98
N LYS A 88 -25.66 -7.64 3.32
CA LYS A 88 -26.38 -7.85 4.60
C LYS A 88 -25.52 -7.56 5.84
N HIS A 89 -24.22 -7.80 5.77
CA HIS A 89 -23.29 -7.60 6.88
C HIS A 89 -23.02 -6.11 7.11
N LEU A 90 -22.79 -5.34 6.04
CA LEU A 90 -22.71 -3.88 6.12
C LEU A 90 -24.06 -3.29 6.55
N LEU A 91 -25.17 -3.72 5.96
CA LEU A 91 -26.52 -3.25 6.32
C LEU A 91 -26.85 -3.48 7.79
N LEU A 92 -26.41 -4.60 8.36
CA LEU A 92 -26.55 -4.86 9.80
C LEU A 92 -25.64 -3.94 10.61
N LEU A 93 -24.36 -3.82 10.24
CA LEU A 93 -23.38 -2.98 10.92
C LEU A 93 -23.88 -1.53 11.06
N MET A 94 -24.36 -0.95 9.96
CA MET A 94 -24.83 0.45 9.90
C MET A 94 -26.02 0.77 10.80
N LYS A 95 -26.84 -0.24 11.16
CA LYS A 95 -27.92 -0.05 12.13
C LYS A 95 -27.38 0.34 13.51
N HIS A 96 -26.16 -0.07 13.81
CA HIS A 96 -25.52 0.13 15.11
C HIS A 96 -24.34 1.10 15.06
N SER A 97 -23.69 1.31 13.90
CA SER A 97 -22.45 2.10 13.76
C SER A 97 -22.60 3.32 12.83
N ARG A 98 -23.36 4.34 13.23
CA ARG A 98 -23.55 5.55 12.39
C ARG A 98 -22.33 6.47 12.31
N LEU A 99 -21.37 6.28 13.22
CA LEU A 99 -20.15 7.07 13.32
C LEU A 99 -18.96 6.36 12.63
N LEU A 100 -19.25 5.45 11.69
CA LEU A 100 -18.21 4.74 10.95
C LEU A 100 -17.41 5.71 10.08
N GLU A 101 -16.10 5.62 10.18
CA GLU A 101 -15.12 6.51 9.53
C GLU A 101 -14.28 5.74 8.50
N TYR A 102 -14.03 4.45 8.73
CA TYR A 102 -13.12 3.64 7.93
C TYR A 102 -13.73 2.28 7.56
N VAL A 103 -13.73 1.97 6.26
CA VAL A 103 -14.16 0.68 5.72
C VAL A 103 -13.08 0.14 4.79
N ASP A 104 -12.56 -1.03 5.11
CA ASP A 104 -11.65 -1.78 4.23
C ASP A 104 -12.12 -3.23 4.10
N ILE A 105 -12.43 -3.63 2.86
CA ILE A 105 -12.92 -4.96 2.52
C ILE A 105 -12.12 -5.50 1.33
N GLY A 106 -11.22 -6.45 1.59
CA GLY A 106 -10.27 -6.95 0.58
C GLY A 106 -10.90 -7.84 -0.50
N LEU A 107 -11.88 -8.69 -0.14
CA LEU A 107 -12.65 -9.52 -1.08
C LEU A 107 -14.13 -9.14 -1.08
N ALA A 108 -14.40 -7.93 -1.55
CA ALA A 108 -15.71 -7.29 -1.58
C ALA A 108 -16.58 -7.72 -2.78
N MET A 109 -16.40 -8.94 -3.32
CA MET A 109 -17.14 -9.45 -4.50
C MET A 109 -18.66 -9.49 -4.33
N SER A 110 -19.15 -9.55 -3.09
CA SER A 110 -20.58 -9.54 -2.74
C SER A 110 -21.00 -8.27 -2.01
N ILE A 111 -20.19 -7.22 -2.08
CA ILE A 111 -20.51 -5.86 -1.64
C ILE A 111 -20.81 -5.06 -2.90
N THR A 112 -22.04 -4.59 -3.02
CA THR A 112 -22.56 -3.90 -4.19
C THR A 112 -23.07 -2.50 -3.83
N ASP A 113 -23.57 -1.76 -4.82
CA ASP A 113 -24.26 -0.48 -4.60
C ASP A 113 -25.38 -0.60 -3.54
N ALA A 114 -26.00 -1.79 -3.40
CA ALA A 114 -27.09 -2.04 -2.45
C ALA A 114 -26.71 -1.84 -0.98
N SER A 115 -25.43 -1.95 -0.61
CA SER A 115 -24.97 -1.60 0.75
C SER A 115 -24.17 -0.31 0.81
N ILE A 116 -23.44 0.07 -0.25
CA ILE A 116 -22.61 1.28 -0.26
C ILE A 116 -23.48 2.56 -0.33
N GLU A 117 -24.59 2.55 -1.06
CA GLU A 117 -25.49 3.71 -1.10
C GLU A 117 -26.14 4.00 0.28
N PRO A 118 -26.71 3.01 0.99
CA PRO A 118 -27.14 3.20 2.39
C PRO A 118 -26.01 3.55 3.35
N LEU A 119 -24.78 3.07 3.09
CA LEU A 119 -23.57 3.40 3.85
C LEU A 119 -23.26 4.87 3.77
N ALA A 120 -23.18 5.42 2.56
CA ALA A 120 -22.93 6.84 2.37
C ALA A 120 -24.00 7.70 3.08
N ARG A 121 -25.28 7.33 2.94
CA ARG A 121 -26.40 8.03 3.60
C ARG A 121 -26.35 8.01 5.13
N THR A 122 -25.95 6.88 5.71
CA THR A 122 -26.03 6.63 7.16
C THR A 122 -24.76 7.06 7.88
N CYS A 123 -23.60 6.83 7.29
CA CYS A 123 -22.27 7.01 7.88
C CYS A 123 -21.57 8.23 7.23
N ARG A 124 -22.06 9.43 7.55
CA ARG A 124 -21.58 10.68 6.94
C ARG A 124 -20.16 11.11 7.35
N ASN A 125 -19.61 10.48 8.39
CA ASN A 125 -18.25 10.69 8.87
C ASN A 125 -17.23 9.79 8.14
N LEU A 126 -17.64 9.08 7.08
CA LEU A 126 -16.75 8.20 6.34
C LEU A 126 -15.61 9.03 5.73
N THR A 127 -14.38 8.71 6.15
CA THR A 127 -13.14 9.34 5.66
C THR A 127 -12.38 8.42 4.72
N SER A 128 -12.61 7.11 4.83
CA SER A 128 -11.80 6.08 4.18
C SER A 128 -12.63 4.92 3.66
N LEU A 129 -12.50 4.62 2.36
CA LEU A 129 -13.16 3.48 1.71
C LEU A 129 -12.18 2.71 0.83
N PHE A 130 -11.91 1.46 1.20
CA PHE A 130 -11.06 0.53 0.46
C PHE A 130 -11.89 -0.70 0.08
N LEU A 131 -12.04 -0.95 -1.22
CA LEU A 131 -12.82 -2.08 -1.73
C LEU A 131 -12.01 -2.86 -2.76
N GLY A 132 -11.88 -4.18 -2.54
CA GLY A 132 -11.26 -5.10 -3.47
C GLY A 132 -12.24 -6.00 -4.20
N ARG A 133 -12.16 -6.03 -5.53
CA ARG A 133 -12.98 -6.85 -6.45
C ARG A 133 -14.48 -6.61 -6.31
N SER A 134 -14.88 -5.43 -5.87
CA SER A 134 -16.29 -5.06 -5.71
C SER A 134 -16.90 -4.62 -7.04
N PRO A 135 -18.10 -5.11 -7.40
CA PRO A 135 -18.81 -4.70 -8.62
C PRO A 135 -19.59 -3.37 -8.44
N ILE A 136 -19.13 -2.47 -7.57
CA ILE A 136 -19.77 -1.15 -7.38
C ILE A 136 -19.68 -0.29 -8.64
N THR A 137 -20.71 0.51 -8.88
CA THR A 137 -20.85 1.34 -10.08
C THR A 137 -20.88 2.83 -9.74
N SER A 138 -21.20 3.67 -10.73
CA SER A 138 -21.41 5.11 -10.55
C SER A 138 -22.43 5.44 -9.44
N ILE A 139 -23.40 4.55 -9.18
CA ILE A 139 -24.43 4.76 -8.16
C ILE A 139 -23.80 4.93 -6.77
N SER A 140 -22.85 4.06 -6.41
CA SER A 140 -22.11 4.18 -5.15
C SER A 140 -21.37 5.51 -5.03
N PHE A 141 -20.71 5.92 -6.11
CA PHE A 141 -19.90 7.14 -6.12
C PHE A 141 -20.73 8.42 -6.06
N ASP A 142 -21.88 8.44 -6.74
CA ASP A 142 -22.84 9.54 -6.62
C ASP A 142 -23.31 9.71 -5.17
N SER A 143 -23.66 8.59 -4.51
CA SER A 143 -24.13 8.63 -3.12
C SER A 143 -23.02 9.04 -2.14
N LEU A 144 -21.79 8.56 -2.35
CA LEU A 144 -20.62 8.98 -1.57
C LEU A 144 -20.37 10.48 -1.70
N ASN A 145 -20.42 11.02 -2.91
CA ASN A 145 -20.25 12.46 -3.14
C ASN A 145 -21.36 13.30 -2.49
N GLU A 146 -22.60 12.80 -2.48
CA GLU A 146 -23.74 13.51 -1.90
C GLU A 146 -23.71 13.56 -0.37
N HIS A 147 -23.06 12.61 0.31
CA HIS A 147 -23.22 12.44 1.76
C HIS A 147 -21.92 12.35 2.57
N CYS A 148 -20.80 11.98 1.95
CA CYS A 148 -19.51 11.74 2.60
C CYS A 148 -18.48 12.82 2.22
N HIS A 149 -18.73 14.07 2.62
CA HIS A 149 -17.85 15.21 2.32
C HIS A 149 -16.52 15.21 3.10
N GLN A 150 -16.27 14.19 3.92
CA GLN A 150 -14.99 13.99 4.63
C GLN A 150 -14.16 12.85 4.01
N LEU A 151 -14.66 12.22 2.93
CA LEU A 151 -13.97 11.14 2.25
C LEU A 151 -12.66 11.67 1.65
N SER A 152 -11.55 11.23 2.22
CA SER A 152 -10.20 11.66 1.85
C SER A 152 -9.35 10.50 1.33
N HIS A 153 -9.69 9.26 1.67
CA HIS A 153 -8.96 8.07 1.24
C HIS A 153 -9.87 7.14 0.45
N LEU A 154 -9.49 6.85 -0.79
CA LEU A 154 -10.20 5.93 -1.65
C LEU A 154 -9.23 4.91 -2.26
N ALA A 155 -9.55 3.63 -2.10
CA ALA A 155 -8.91 2.59 -2.89
C ALA A 155 -9.91 1.71 -3.61
N SER A 156 -9.64 1.51 -4.89
CA SER A 156 -10.32 0.53 -5.71
C SER A 156 -9.30 -0.48 -6.19
N ILE A 157 -9.44 -1.72 -5.73
CA ILE A 157 -8.51 -2.80 -6.05
C ILE A 157 -9.25 -3.78 -6.95
N HIS A 158 -8.88 -3.89 -8.23
CA HIS A 158 -9.50 -4.83 -9.17
C HIS A 158 -11.04 -4.71 -9.28
N CYS A 159 -11.62 -3.52 -9.10
CA CYS A 159 -13.05 -3.31 -9.26
C CYS A 159 -13.39 -3.12 -10.75
N PRO A 160 -14.22 -3.99 -11.36
CA PRO A 160 -14.41 -4.00 -12.81
C PRO A 160 -15.17 -2.76 -13.32
N HIS A 161 -16.01 -2.12 -12.51
CA HIS A 161 -16.90 -1.04 -12.97
C HIS A 161 -16.43 0.37 -12.62
N VAL A 162 -15.21 0.53 -12.10
CA VAL A 162 -14.61 1.85 -11.87
C VAL A 162 -14.07 2.39 -13.20
N SER A 163 -14.40 3.65 -13.53
CA SER A 163 -14.02 4.32 -14.77
C SER A 163 -13.66 5.80 -14.51
N SER A 164 -13.34 6.58 -15.55
CA SER A 164 -13.13 8.03 -15.43
C SER A 164 -14.30 8.78 -14.80
N ASP A 165 -15.54 8.36 -15.14
CA ASP A 165 -16.75 8.99 -14.64
C ASP A 165 -16.86 8.90 -13.12
N THR A 166 -16.32 7.85 -12.50
CA THR A 166 -16.26 7.69 -11.04
C THR A 166 -15.61 8.89 -10.37
N PHE A 167 -14.50 9.38 -10.90
CA PHE A 167 -13.73 10.45 -10.28
C PHE A 167 -14.38 11.83 -10.50
N LEU A 168 -15.03 12.04 -11.65
CA LEU A 168 -15.84 13.24 -11.88
C LEU A 168 -17.01 13.34 -10.88
N ARG A 169 -17.55 12.18 -10.48
CA ARG A 169 -18.67 12.10 -9.54
C ARG A 169 -18.27 12.37 -8.10
N LEU A 170 -17.00 12.15 -7.73
CA LEU A 170 -16.47 12.39 -6.39
C LEU A 170 -15.88 13.79 -6.18
N LYS A 171 -16.18 14.74 -7.07
CA LYS A 171 -15.59 16.09 -7.08
C LYS A 171 -15.74 16.89 -5.78
N ASP A 172 -16.77 16.62 -4.97
CA ASP A 172 -17.06 17.33 -3.73
C ASP A 172 -16.42 16.62 -2.50
N CYS A 173 -15.71 15.50 -2.73
CA CYS A 173 -14.91 14.82 -1.72
C CYS A 173 -13.47 15.37 -1.70
N PRO A 174 -12.91 15.72 -0.52
CA PRO A 174 -11.54 16.22 -0.39
C PRO A 174 -10.52 15.08 -0.42
N LEU A 175 -10.42 14.39 -1.56
CA LEU A 175 -9.50 13.24 -1.71
C LEU A 175 -8.04 13.69 -1.55
N GLN A 176 -7.37 13.03 -0.60
CA GLN A 176 -5.95 13.18 -0.30
C GLN A 176 -5.14 11.95 -0.74
N SER A 177 -5.73 10.75 -0.65
CA SER A 177 -5.07 9.51 -1.04
C SER A 177 -5.94 8.72 -2.01
N LEU A 178 -5.38 8.44 -3.19
CA LEU A 178 -6.00 7.62 -4.22
C LEU A 178 -5.14 6.40 -4.54
N ARG A 179 -5.71 5.20 -4.39
CA ARG A 179 -5.09 3.93 -4.77
C ARG A 179 -5.94 3.19 -5.80
N LEU A 180 -5.34 2.85 -6.93
CA LEU A 180 -5.96 2.08 -8.00
C LEU A 180 -5.11 0.85 -8.29
N VAL A 181 -5.72 -0.34 -8.26
CA VAL A 181 -5.10 -1.58 -8.74
C VAL A 181 -5.93 -2.06 -9.91
N PHE A 182 -5.31 -2.17 -11.07
CA PHE A 182 -6.00 -2.42 -12.32
C PHE A 182 -6.26 -3.93 -12.47
N PHE A 183 -7.41 -4.29 -13.05
CA PHE A 183 -7.78 -5.70 -13.25
C PHE A 183 -7.12 -6.30 -14.50
N ASP A 184 -7.13 -5.54 -15.59
CA ASP A 184 -6.61 -5.91 -16.91
C ASP A 184 -6.41 -4.61 -17.69
N GLU A 185 -5.28 -4.49 -18.40
CA GLU A 185 -4.94 -3.37 -19.29
C GLU A 185 -6.00 -3.17 -20.40
N ASN A 186 -6.66 -4.24 -20.82
CA ASN A 186 -7.63 -4.23 -21.92
C ASN A 186 -9.07 -4.00 -21.46
N HIS A 187 -9.29 -3.73 -20.16
CA HIS A 187 -10.64 -3.59 -19.63
C HIS A 187 -11.33 -2.32 -20.19
N PRO A 188 -12.57 -2.41 -20.72
CA PRO A 188 -13.23 -1.33 -21.48
C PRO A 188 -13.44 -0.03 -20.68
N ASN A 189 -13.54 -0.12 -19.35
CA ASN A 189 -13.70 1.06 -18.50
C ASN A 189 -12.42 1.90 -18.41
N TRP A 190 -11.24 1.29 -18.58
CA TRP A 190 -9.97 2.00 -18.55
C TRP A 190 -9.61 2.58 -19.92
N THR A 191 -9.99 1.94 -21.02
CA THR A 191 -9.90 2.57 -22.35
C THR A 191 -10.76 3.83 -22.44
N ALA A 192 -11.95 3.85 -21.82
CA ALA A 192 -12.73 5.08 -21.69
C ALA A 192 -11.97 6.18 -20.93
N LEU A 193 -11.30 5.83 -19.82
CA LEU A 193 -10.46 6.73 -19.02
C LEU A 193 -9.28 7.27 -19.84
N LEU A 194 -8.65 6.42 -20.66
CA LEU A 194 -7.62 6.79 -21.62
C LEU A 194 -8.14 7.73 -22.71
N HIS A 195 -9.39 7.65 -23.16
CA HIS A 195 -9.94 8.55 -24.19
C HIS A 195 -10.36 9.90 -23.61
N GLN A 196 -11.03 9.90 -22.46
CA GLN A 196 -11.55 11.11 -21.82
C GLN A 196 -10.44 11.97 -21.17
N GLY A 197 -9.30 11.36 -20.80
CA GLY A 197 -8.12 12.07 -20.33
C GLY A 197 -8.10 12.39 -18.83
N ILE A 198 -7.02 13.01 -18.36
CA ILE A 198 -6.72 13.35 -16.95
C ILE A 198 -7.57 14.46 -16.27
N PRO A 199 -8.37 15.32 -16.96
CA PRO A 199 -9.07 16.43 -16.29
C PRO A 199 -9.89 16.03 -15.06
N PHE A 200 -10.36 14.79 -14.95
CA PHE A 200 -11.11 14.34 -13.78
C PHE A 200 -10.27 14.31 -12.49
N LEU A 201 -8.99 13.93 -12.52
CA LEU A 201 -8.14 13.92 -11.32
C LEU A 201 -7.61 15.31 -10.97
N ALA A 202 -7.57 16.23 -11.95
CA ALA A 202 -7.08 17.59 -11.76
C ALA A 202 -7.89 18.39 -10.71
N HIS A 203 -9.14 17.99 -10.44
CA HIS A 203 -9.99 18.66 -9.46
C HIS A 203 -9.57 18.39 -8.01
N PHE A 204 -8.83 17.30 -7.75
CA PHE A 204 -8.39 16.95 -6.39
C PHE A 204 -7.07 17.63 -6.04
N ALA A 205 -7.12 18.93 -5.77
CA ALA A 205 -5.94 19.74 -5.44
C ALA A 205 -5.22 19.27 -4.16
N ASP A 206 -5.96 18.61 -3.25
CA ASP A 206 -5.45 18.16 -1.95
C ASP A 206 -4.77 16.77 -2.00
N LEU A 207 -4.62 16.17 -3.19
CA LEU A 207 -3.95 14.86 -3.31
C LEU A 207 -2.50 14.92 -2.82
N THR A 208 -2.23 14.12 -1.79
CA THR A 208 -0.90 13.90 -1.23
C THR A 208 -0.31 12.56 -1.67
N THR A 209 -1.16 11.60 -2.04
CA THR A 209 -0.76 10.23 -2.37
C THR A 209 -1.49 9.71 -3.59
N ILE A 210 -0.74 9.28 -4.60
CA ILE A 210 -1.25 8.58 -5.78
C ILE A 210 -0.52 7.25 -5.89
N SER A 211 -1.28 6.15 -5.90
CA SER A 211 -0.77 4.79 -6.07
C SER A 211 -1.53 4.09 -7.20
N MET A 212 -0.81 3.62 -8.21
CA MET A 212 -1.37 2.88 -9.33
C MET A 212 -0.58 1.59 -9.53
N SER A 213 -1.27 0.46 -9.46
CA SER A 213 -0.67 -0.87 -9.65
C SER A 213 -1.18 -1.50 -10.94
N GLU A 214 -0.25 -1.72 -11.87
CA GLU A 214 -0.51 -2.16 -13.25
C GLU A 214 -1.34 -1.17 -14.11
N PRO A 215 -1.10 0.16 -14.05
CA PRO A 215 -1.82 1.10 -14.91
C PRO A 215 -1.39 0.99 -16.38
N PRO A 216 -2.30 1.12 -17.36
CA PRO A 216 -1.94 1.22 -18.76
C PRO A 216 -0.89 2.32 -19.00
N LEU A 217 0.16 2.04 -19.78
CA LEU A 217 1.29 2.98 -19.98
C LEU A 217 0.86 4.34 -20.55
N LEU A 218 -0.13 4.33 -21.46
CA LEU A 218 -0.72 5.56 -22.00
C LEU A 218 -1.35 6.43 -20.91
N LEU A 219 -1.93 5.84 -19.86
CA LEU A 219 -2.51 6.57 -18.74
C LEU A 219 -1.41 7.26 -17.96
N VAL A 220 -0.33 6.55 -17.64
CA VAL A 220 0.83 7.08 -16.92
C VAL A 220 1.45 8.24 -17.70
N ARG A 221 1.68 8.07 -19.01
CA ARG A 221 2.23 9.13 -19.87
C ARG A 221 1.35 10.38 -19.85
N ARG A 222 0.03 10.22 -20.04
CA ARG A 222 -0.91 11.35 -19.99
C ARG A 222 -0.93 12.00 -18.62
N LEU A 223 -0.98 11.21 -17.55
CA LEU A 223 -1.00 11.67 -16.16
C LEU A 223 0.18 12.58 -15.88
N LEU A 224 1.40 12.09 -16.13
CA LEU A 224 2.62 12.83 -15.86
C LEU A 224 2.74 14.07 -16.78
N LEU A 225 2.45 13.95 -18.08
CA LEU A 225 2.54 15.07 -19.03
C LEU A 225 1.60 16.23 -18.67
N THR A 226 0.34 15.94 -18.29
CA THR A 226 -0.62 17.01 -17.96
C THR A 226 -0.19 17.89 -16.78
N THR A 227 0.68 17.40 -15.91
CA THR A 227 1.21 18.19 -14.79
C THR A 227 2.37 19.11 -15.17
N THR A 228 2.90 18.99 -16.39
CA THR A 228 4.14 19.67 -16.82
C THR A 228 3.92 20.80 -17.83
N THR A 229 2.72 20.95 -18.41
CA THR A 229 2.50 21.81 -19.58
C THR A 229 1.94 23.21 -19.29
N ASP A 230 1.34 23.46 -18.11
CA ASP A 230 0.74 24.76 -17.80
C ASP A 230 1.59 25.55 -16.79
N ASN A 231 2.37 26.51 -17.31
CA ASN A 231 3.34 27.36 -16.62
C ASN A 231 2.83 28.17 -15.40
N ASN A 232 1.59 27.99 -14.93
CA ASN A 232 1.06 28.67 -13.75
C ASN A 232 0.16 27.80 -12.85
N ASN A 233 -0.13 26.54 -13.19
CA ASN A 233 -1.01 25.71 -12.36
C ASN A 233 -0.51 24.27 -12.28
N ILE A 234 0.41 24.02 -11.35
CA ILE A 234 0.91 22.68 -11.06
C ILE A 234 -0.25 21.85 -10.51
N LEU A 235 -0.57 20.75 -11.20
CA LEU A 235 -1.55 19.78 -10.71
C LEU A 235 -0.95 19.02 -9.52
N TRP A 236 -1.74 18.83 -8.46
CA TRP A 236 -1.35 18.16 -7.21
C TRP A 236 -0.11 18.78 -6.52
N PRO A 237 -0.19 20.08 -6.15
CA PRO A 237 0.92 20.78 -5.49
C PRO A 237 1.26 20.21 -4.11
N LEU A 238 0.42 19.35 -3.53
CA LEU A 238 0.64 18.70 -2.25
C LEU A 238 1.10 17.24 -2.38
N LEU A 239 1.32 16.73 -3.61
CA LEU A 239 1.69 15.33 -3.85
C LEU A 239 3.06 14.99 -3.26
N THR A 240 3.08 14.18 -2.20
CA THR A 240 4.31 13.75 -1.53
C THR A 240 4.68 12.29 -1.82
N HIS A 241 3.70 11.48 -2.22
CA HIS A 241 3.87 10.04 -2.45
C HIS A 241 3.36 9.65 -3.83
N LEU A 242 4.25 9.14 -4.67
CA LEU A 242 3.93 8.57 -5.98
C LEU A 242 4.35 7.11 -6.03
N THR A 243 3.40 6.22 -6.30
CA THR A 243 3.65 4.80 -6.51
C THR A 243 3.07 4.36 -7.85
N LEU A 244 3.93 3.87 -8.72
CA LEU A 244 3.60 3.26 -10.00
C LEU A 244 4.23 1.88 -10.05
N GLN A 245 3.46 0.86 -10.42
CA GLN A 245 3.95 -0.50 -10.65
C GLN A 245 3.61 -0.92 -12.08
N TYR A 246 4.62 -1.35 -12.83
CA TYR A 246 4.50 -1.67 -14.25
C TYR A 246 3.48 -2.80 -14.51
N PRO A 247 2.68 -2.74 -15.58
CA PRO A 247 1.74 -3.81 -15.94
C PRO A 247 2.40 -5.19 -16.07
N GLY A 248 1.77 -6.23 -15.50
CA GLY A 248 2.28 -7.59 -15.52
C GLY A 248 3.30 -7.91 -14.41
N THR A 249 3.65 -6.96 -13.54
CA THR A 249 4.58 -7.22 -12.43
C THR A 249 4.03 -8.25 -11.44
N GLU A 250 2.71 -8.31 -11.17
CA GLU A 250 2.12 -9.33 -10.29
C GLU A 250 2.30 -10.75 -10.85
N LYS A 251 2.20 -10.90 -12.19
CA LYS A 251 2.42 -12.18 -12.85
C LYS A 251 3.89 -12.63 -12.75
N ILE A 252 4.82 -11.69 -12.76
CA ILE A 252 6.25 -11.96 -12.57
C ILE A 252 6.51 -12.44 -11.14
N MET A 253 5.87 -11.80 -10.15
CA MET A 253 5.95 -12.22 -8.75
C MET A 253 5.46 -13.66 -8.54
N SER A 254 4.45 -14.11 -9.30
CA SER A 254 3.91 -15.47 -9.18
C SER A 254 4.74 -16.52 -9.91
N ASP A 255 5.44 -16.14 -10.97
CA ASP A 255 6.06 -17.09 -11.90
C ASP A 255 7.55 -17.38 -11.59
N TYR A 256 8.16 -16.71 -10.59
CA TYR A 256 9.56 -16.89 -10.15
C TYR A 256 10.57 -17.05 -11.30
N ASN A 257 10.34 -16.36 -12.41
CA ASN A 257 11.24 -16.42 -13.56
C ASN A 257 11.98 -15.08 -13.66
N ASP A 258 13.27 -15.12 -13.33
CA ASP A 258 14.19 -13.99 -13.44
C ASP A 258 14.27 -13.40 -14.85
N ASP A 259 13.85 -14.16 -15.86
CA ASP A 259 13.96 -13.81 -17.27
C ASP A 259 12.76 -13.01 -17.82
N ILE A 260 11.71 -12.68 -17.06
CA ILE A 260 10.54 -12.01 -17.66
C ILE A 260 10.82 -10.56 -18.08
N PHE A 261 11.82 -9.89 -17.49
CA PHE A 261 12.36 -8.63 -18.02
C PHE A 261 13.51 -8.84 -19.03
N ILE A 262 14.00 -10.07 -19.18
CA ILE A 262 14.92 -10.45 -20.27
C ILE A 262 14.07 -11.10 -21.38
N ASN A 263 13.44 -10.23 -22.18
CA ASN A 263 13.21 -10.56 -23.58
C ASN A 263 12.20 -11.72 -23.85
N ASN A 264 10.94 -11.55 -23.46
CA ASN A 264 9.84 -12.30 -24.08
C ASN A 264 9.11 -11.50 -25.18
N ASN A 265 9.90 -10.75 -25.96
CA ASN A 265 9.60 -10.39 -27.35
C ASN A 265 10.64 -11.03 -28.29
N ASN A 266 10.94 -12.31 -28.09
CA ASN A 266 11.60 -13.14 -29.12
C ASN A 266 10.68 -13.48 -30.31
N ASN A 267 9.70 -12.63 -30.62
CA ASN A 267 9.16 -12.49 -31.97
C ASN A 267 9.78 -11.24 -32.57
N ASN A 268 10.87 -11.46 -33.31
CA ASN A 268 11.72 -10.48 -34.00
C ASN A 268 10.98 -9.54 -34.98
N ASN A 269 10.10 -8.65 -34.52
CA ASN A 269 9.63 -7.54 -35.35
C ASN A 269 9.19 -6.24 -34.63
N ASP A 270 9.02 -6.20 -33.29
CA ASP A 270 8.47 -5.00 -32.60
C ASP A 270 9.45 -4.29 -31.63
N ASN A 271 10.75 -4.62 -31.67
CA ASN A 271 11.71 -4.13 -30.66
C ASN A 271 12.09 -2.64 -30.74
N ASN A 272 11.70 -1.88 -31.78
CA ASN A 272 12.04 -0.46 -31.86
C ASN A 272 11.00 0.48 -31.25
N ASP A 273 9.73 0.06 -31.16
CA ASP A 273 8.65 0.95 -30.69
C ASP A 273 8.58 0.97 -29.15
N ASN A 274 8.82 -0.17 -28.49
CA ASN A 274 8.81 -0.25 -27.03
C ASN A 274 9.99 0.48 -26.37
N GLU A 275 11.21 0.39 -26.93
CA GLU A 275 12.36 1.13 -26.38
C GLU A 275 12.18 2.65 -26.49
N LYS A 276 11.53 3.10 -27.55
CA LYS A 276 11.21 4.50 -27.76
C LYS A 276 10.15 4.99 -26.77
N ASP A 277 9.11 4.20 -26.55
CA ASP A 277 8.07 4.52 -25.57
C ASP A 277 8.58 4.56 -24.13
N ASP A 278 9.51 3.67 -23.77
CA ASP A 278 10.17 3.67 -22.47
C ASP A 278 11.09 4.88 -22.27
N HIS A 279 11.91 5.21 -23.27
CA HIS A 279 12.77 6.40 -23.21
C HIS A 279 11.94 7.68 -23.12
N ASP A 280 10.80 7.73 -23.81
CA ASP A 280 9.86 8.84 -23.69
C ASP A 280 9.28 8.93 -22.28
N LEU A 281 8.95 7.81 -21.63
CA LEU A 281 8.43 7.81 -20.27
C LEU A 281 9.47 8.27 -19.24
N GLU A 282 10.73 7.85 -19.37
CA GLU A 282 11.82 8.32 -18.50
C GLU A 282 12.01 9.84 -18.62
N ASN A 283 11.94 10.39 -19.84
CA ASN A 283 11.96 11.84 -20.07
C ASN A 283 10.78 12.55 -19.39
N ILE A 284 9.59 11.96 -19.47
CA ILE A 284 8.37 12.50 -18.84
C ILE A 284 8.50 12.49 -17.32
N LEU A 285 9.02 11.41 -16.73
CA LEU A 285 9.30 11.32 -15.29
C LEU A 285 10.33 12.37 -14.86
N ALA A 286 11.36 12.62 -15.66
CA ALA A 286 12.35 13.65 -15.37
C ALA A 286 11.71 15.05 -15.31
N MET A 287 10.84 15.39 -16.26
CA MET A 287 10.07 16.64 -16.24
C MET A 287 9.10 16.70 -15.05
N PHE A 288 8.47 15.58 -14.71
CA PHE A 288 7.56 15.49 -13.56
C PHE A 288 8.27 15.75 -12.23
N PHE A 289 9.48 15.22 -12.04
CA PHE A 289 10.25 15.46 -10.82
C PHE A 289 10.70 16.92 -10.68
N GLN A 290 10.93 17.62 -11.78
CA GLN A 290 11.23 19.06 -11.75
C GLN A 290 10.03 19.88 -11.27
N THR A 291 8.80 19.46 -11.57
CA THR A 291 7.58 20.15 -11.14
C THR A 291 7.10 19.75 -9.74
N HIS A 292 7.59 18.62 -9.19
CA HIS A 292 7.21 18.11 -7.86
C HIS A 292 8.42 17.88 -6.93
N PRO A 293 9.17 18.95 -6.57
CA PRO A 293 10.36 18.82 -5.71
C PRO A 293 10.02 18.43 -4.25
N HIS A 294 8.75 18.47 -3.86
CA HIS A 294 8.26 18.12 -2.53
C HIS A 294 7.98 16.62 -2.35
N LEU A 295 8.22 15.79 -3.36
CA LEU A 295 8.08 14.33 -3.23
C LEU A 295 9.02 13.78 -2.15
N VAL A 296 8.46 12.92 -1.29
CA VAL A 296 9.13 12.24 -0.18
C VAL A 296 9.28 10.75 -0.48
N SER A 297 8.34 10.17 -1.21
CA SER A 297 8.31 8.75 -1.54
C SER A 297 8.04 8.56 -3.02
N VAL A 298 8.92 7.82 -3.69
CA VAL A 298 8.77 7.45 -5.10
C VAL A 298 8.95 5.95 -5.25
N SER A 299 8.00 5.29 -5.90
CA SER A 299 8.05 3.88 -6.26
C SER A 299 7.76 3.75 -7.75
N LEU A 300 8.71 3.19 -8.51
CA LEU A 300 8.63 2.99 -9.95
C LEU A 300 8.89 1.51 -10.30
N GLU A 301 8.19 0.62 -9.60
CA GLU A 301 8.41 -0.81 -9.67
C GLU A 301 8.23 -1.35 -11.09
N GLY A 302 9.22 -2.10 -11.59
CA GLY A 302 9.20 -2.73 -12.93
C GLY A 302 9.35 -1.77 -14.12
N TYR A 303 9.45 -0.46 -13.92
CA TYR A 303 9.66 0.49 -15.02
C TYR A 303 11.11 0.48 -15.51
N ARG A 304 11.32 0.79 -16.81
CA ARG A 304 12.65 0.91 -17.38
C ARG A 304 13.30 2.23 -16.98
N ILE A 305 14.13 2.20 -15.92
CA ILE A 305 14.80 3.38 -15.35
C ILE A 305 16.32 3.23 -15.45
N THR A 306 17.02 4.27 -15.89
CA THR A 306 18.48 4.29 -16.04
C THR A 306 19.16 5.21 -15.02
N ASP A 307 20.49 5.15 -14.95
CA ASP A 307 21.32 6.05 -14.12
C ASP A 307 21.05 7.53 -14.38
N ARG A 308 20.56 7.88 -15.57
CA ARG A 308 20.19 9.25 -15.91
C ARG A 308 19.05 9.75 -15.04
N LEU A 309 17.96 8.98 -14.88
CA LEU A 309 16.85 9.41 -14.04
C LEU A 309 17.26 9.42 -12.57
N LEU A 310 18.10 8.48 -12.13
CA LEU A 310 18.65 8.51 -10.77
C LEU A 310 19.40 9.83 -10.52
N HIS A 311 20.19 10.31 -11.48
CA HIS A 311 20.83 11.62 -11.39
C HIS A 311 19.82 12.77 -11.29
N VAL A 312 18.76 12.76 -12.10
CA VAL A 312 17.69 13.77 -12.03
C VAL A 312 17.02 13.79 -10.66
N MET A 313 16.81 12.63 -10.04
CA MET A 313 16.22 12.54 -8.70
C MET A 313 17.09 13.22 -7.64
N ILE A 314 18.42 13.12 -7.74
CA ILE A 314 19.36 13.82 -6.84
C ILE A 314 19.17 15.34 -6.94
N GLU A 315 19.05 15.85 -8.17
CA GLU A 315 18.94 17.29 -8.42
C GLU A 315 17.56 17.86 -8.08
N CYS A 316 16.50 17.10 -8.36
CA CYS A 316 15.13 17.61 -8.33
C CYS A 316 14.37 17.26 -7.04
N LEU A 317 14.75 16.20 -6.31
CA LEU A 317 13.98 15.67 -5.18
C LEU A 317 14.73 15.80 -3.84
N PRO A 318 14.86 17.03 -3.29
CA PRO A 318 15.64 17.26 -2.08
C PRO A 318 15.10 16.58 -0.82
N ASN A 319 13.82 16.21 -0.79
CA ASN A 319 13.15 15.63 0.38
C ASN A 319 12.91 14.11 0.26
N LEU A 320 13.47 13.46 -0.77
CA LEU A 320 13.27 12.04 -1.02
C LEU A 320 13.81 11.22 0.16
N GLN A 321 12.96 10.37 0.73
CA GLN A 321 13.28 9.50 1.87
C GLN A 321 13.01 8.02 1.58
N PHE A 322 12.06 7.73 0.70
CA PHE A 322 11.70 6.38 0.29
C PHE A 322 11.82 6.24 -1.22
N LEU A 323 12.55 5.21 -1.66
CA LEU A 323 12.71 4.87 -3.07
C LEU A 323 12.50 3.38 -3.30
N ASP A 324 11.59 3.03 -4.20
CA ASP A 324 11.42 1.65 -4.66
C ASP A 324 11.68 1.52 -6.16
N LEU A 325 12.70 0.72 -6.46
CA LEU A 325 13.17 0.39 -7.81
C LEU A 325 13.19 -1.13 -8.02
N SER A 326 12.31 -1.85 -7.34
CA SER A 326 12.17 -3.30 -7.47
C SER A 326 11.80 -3.69 -8.91
N PHE A 327 12.29 -4.85 -9.37
CA PHE A 327 12.11 -5.42 -10.71
C PHE A 327 12.68 -4.57 -11.86
N ILE A 328 13.66 -3.73 -11.59
CA ILE A 328 14.34 -2.91 -12.60
C ILE A 328 15.79 -3.36 -12.72
N LYS A 329 16.22 -3.75 -13.91
CA LYS A 329 17.59 -4.24 -14.19
C LYS A 329 18.45 -3.26 -14.99
N THR A 330 17.92 -2.08 -15.35
CA THR A 330 18.55 -1.16 -16.33
C THR A 330 19.45 -0.09 -15.74
N PHE A 331 19.35 0.21 -14.45
CA PHE A 331 20.31 1.08 -13.77
C PHE A 331 21.46 0.26 -13.18
N THR A 332 22.58 0.92 -12.94
CA THR A 332 23.79 0.27 -12.43
C THR A 332 23.91 0.44 -10.92
N ALA A 333 24.63 -0.48 -10.29
CA ALA A 333 25.08 -0.33 -8.90
C ALA A 333 25.80 1.01 -8.68
N HIS A 334 26.61 1.46 -9.65
CA HIS A 334 27.31 2.74 -9.58
C HIS A 334 26.34 3.93 -9.55
N GLY A 335 25.34 3.95 -10.43
CA GLY A 335 24.31 4.98 -10.47
C GLY A 335 23.49 5.03 -9.17
N LEU A 336 23.06 3.87 -8.66
CA LEU A 336 22.35 3.80 -7.39
C LEU A 336 23.22 4.27 -6.22
N ARG A 337 24.48 3.83 -6.16
CA ARG A 337 25.44 4.28 -5.14
C ARG A 337 25.67 5.78 -5.21
N HIS A 338 25.78 6.34 -6.41
CA HIS A 338 25.90 7.79 -6.60
C HIS A 338 24.68 8.53 -6.03
N LEU A 339 23.46 8.03 -6.28
CA LEU A 339 22.23 8.58 -5.71
C LEU A 339 22.21 8.52 -4.18
N VAL A 340 22.58 7.38 -3.59
CA VAL A 340 22.61 7.22 -2.12
C VAL A 340 23.61 8.16 -1.45
N MET A 341 24.76 8.39 -2.09
CA MET A 341 25.84 9.21 -1.51
C MET A 341 25.62 10.72 -1.68
N HIS A 342 24.88 11.14 -2.71
CA HIS A 342 24.71 12.56 -3.06
C HIS A 342 23.28 13.07 -2.88
N SER A 343 22.35 12.24 -2.40
CA SER A 343 20.98 12.68 -2.13
C SER A 343 20.97 13.81 -1.08
N PRO A 344 20.27 14.94 -1.32
CA PRO A 344 20.29 16.07 -0.39
C PRO A 344 19.75 15.75 1.00
N ALA A 345 18.73 14.88 1.07
CA ALA A 345 18.27 14.26 2.30
C ALA A 345 18.74 12.80 2.38
N PRO A 346 19.01 12.26 3.59
CA PRO A 346 19.36 10.86 3.74
C PRO A 346 18.15 9.98 3.40
N LEU A 347 18.33 9.08 2.43
CA LEU A 347 17.35 8.06 2.13
C LEU A 347 17.19 7.11 3.32
N LYS A 348 15.96 6.98 3.81
CA LYS A 348 15.62 6.11 4.93
C LYS A 348 15.40 4.68 4.49
N HIS A 349 14.79 4.50 3.32
CA HIS A 349 14.35 3.21 2.82
C HIS A 349 14.56 3.11 1.32
N ILE A 350 15.20 2.02 0.88
CA ILE A 350 15.35 1.67 -0.52
C ILE A 350 14.91 0.22 -0.71
N ARG A 351 14.02 -0.03 -1.67
CA ARG A 351 13.59 -1.38 -2.08
C ARG A 351 14.13 -1.69 -3.47
N LEU A 352 14.76 -2.86 -3.60
CA LEU A 352 15.53 -3.29 -4.77
C LEU A 352 15.27 -4.75 -5.14
N LYS A 353 14.07 -5.29 -4.83
CA LYS A 353 13.77 -6.71 -5.05
C LYS A 353 13.97 -7.04 -6.53
N TYR A 354 14.66 -8.14 -6.86
CA TYR A 354 14.89 -8.58 -8.24
C TYR A 354 15.49 -7.53 -9.19
N SER A 355 16.26 -6.57 -8.65
CA SER A 355 16.95 -5.55 -9.45
C SER A 355 18.32 -6.00 -9.98
N GLY A 356 18.82 -7.16 -9.53
CA GLY A 356 20.17 -7.63 -9.85
C GLY A 356 21.29 -6.89 -9.12
N ILE A 357 20.94 -6.04 -8.14
CA ILE A 357 21.90 -5.38 -7.27
C ILE A 357 22.08 -6.18 -5.99
N HIS A 358 23.33 -6.41 -5.64
CA HIS A 358 23.72 -7.23 -4.51
C HIS A 358 24.46 -6.42 -3.45
N PHE A 359 24.57 -6.98 -2.25
CA PHE A 359 25.26 -6.33 -1.14
C PHE A 359 26.73 -6.00 -1.46
N HIS A 360 27.41 -6.87 -2.22
CA HIS A 360 28.82 -6.69 -2.57
C HIS A 360 29.08 -5.48 -3.49
N ASP A 361 28.04 -4.94 -4.12
CA ASP A 361 28.12 -3.72 -4.93
C ASP A 361 28.32 -2.45 -4.08
N PHE A 362 28.15 -2.55 -2.76
CA PHE A 362 28.30 -1.45 -1.80
C PHE A 362 29.41 -1.71 -0.78
N PRO A 363 30.68 -1.59 -1.17
CA PRO A 363 31.80 -1.89 -0.27
C PRO A 363 31.93 -0.92 0.92
N GLU A 364 31.22 0.21 0.92
CA GLU A 364 31.19 1.16 2.04
C GLU A 364 30.38 0.66 3.23
N ILE A 365 29.51 -0.33 2.99
CA ILE A 365 28.62 -0.88 3.99
C ILE A 365 29.42 -1.87 4.86
N ARG A 366 29.67 -1.50 6.11
CA ARG A 366 30.43 -2.35 7.04
C ARG A 366 29.54 -3.45 7.63
N HIS A 367 30.00 -4.70 7.50
CA HIS A 367 29.39 -5.86 8.14
C HIS A 367 29.21 -5.66 9.65
N SER A 368 27.98 -5.85 10.13
CA SER A 368 27.70 -6.06 11.55
C SER A 368 27.27 -7.51 11.79
N SER A 369 28.23 -8.43 11.81
CA SER A 369 28.05 -9.73 12.46
C SER A 369 29.38 -10.29 12.95
N ASN A 370 29.76 -9.80 14.14
CA ASN A 370 30.40 -10.65 15.13
C ASN A 370 29.41 -11.76 15.52
N ASN A 371 29.79 -13.01 15.28
CA ASN A 371 29.53 -14.10 16.23
C ASN A 371 30.66 -15.14 16.10
N SER A 372 31.74 -14.88 16.81
CA SER A 372 32.74 -15.88 17.17
C SER A 372 32.17 -16.81 18.26
N SER A 373 32.22 -18.13 18.08
CA SER A 373 33.00 -19.03 18.95
C SER A 373 32.79 -20.54 18.68
N SER A 374 33.93 -21.25 18.60
CA SER A 374 34.17 -22.68 18.88
C SER A 374 33.63 -23.73 17.89
N SER A 375 34.37 -24.76 17.45
CA SER A 375 35.65 -25.33 17.89
C SER A 375 36.23 -26.25 16.80
N SER A 376 37.56 -26.33 16.80
CA SER A 376 38.41 -27.24 16.04
C SER A 376 38.26 -28.71 16.46
N ILE A 377 38.04 -29.63 15.51
CA ILE A 377 38.56 -31.01 15.57
C ILE A 377 38.98 -31.47 14.16
N SER A 378 40.26 -31.79 14.02
CA SER A 378 40.87 -32.52 12.92
C SER A 378 40.87 -34.03 13.20
N SER A 379 40.47 -34.87 12.23
CA SER A 379 41.25 -36.05 11.75
C SER A 379 40.44 -37.05 10.90
N ASN A 380 40.92 -37.28 9.67
CA ASN A 380 41.01 -38.52 8.87
C ASN A 380 39.81 -39.50 8.74
N SER A 381 39.33 -39.75 7.51
CA SER A 381 39.87 -40.80 6.59
C SER A 381 38.93 -41.10 5.40
N SER A 382 39.47 -40.96 4.18
CA SER A 382 39.23 -41.75 2.95
C SER A 382 37.92 -42.53 2.73
N ASN A 383 37.15 -42.18 1.70
CA ASN A 383 37.06 -42.99 0.47
C ASN A 383 36.20 -42.35 -0.64
N SER A 384 36.61 -42.68 -1.86
CA SER A 384 36.18 -42.20 -3.18
C SER A 384 34.79 -42.67 -3.61
N SER A 385 34.01 -41.76 -4.21
CA SER A 385 33.23 -42.03 -5.43
C SER A 385 32.70 -40.72 -6.03
N SER A 386 32.94 -40.56 -7.32
CA SER A 386 32.59 -39.43 -8.17
C SER A 386 31.07 -39.19 -8.31
N SER A 387 30.63 -37.98 -7.96
CA SER A 387 29.52 -37.27 -8.59
C SER A 387 29.85 -35.77 -8.57
N ASN A 388 29.89 -35.15 -9.75
CA ASN A 388 30.10 -33.70 -9.88
C ASN A 388 28.85 -32.98 -9.38
N SER A 389 28.78 -32.68 -8.09
CA SER A 389 27.93 -31.64 -7.51
C SER A 389 28.73 -30.34 -7.52
N ARG A 390 28.33 -29.37 -8.33
CA ARG A 390 28.77 -27.97 -8.18
C ARG A 390 28.30 -27.46 -6.80
N PRO A 391 29.10 -26.66 -6.08
CA PRO A 391 28.67 -26.12 -4.81
C PRO A 391 27.53 -25.13 -5.04
N SER A 392 26.48 -25.29 -4.24
CA SER A 392 25.39 -24.36 -4.05
C SER A 392 25.92 -23.08 -3.41
N ASP A 393 26.18 -22.06 -4.22
CA ASP A 393 26.36 -20.67 -3.76
C ASP A 393 25.03 -19.88 -3.79
N ASP A 394 23.90 -20.56 -4.02
CA ASP A 394 22.53 -20.00 -4.05
C ASP A 394 21.89 -19.90 -2.66
N LEU A 395 22.61 -19.39 -1.66
CA LEU A 395 22.09 -19.22 -0.28
C LEU A 395 22.04 -17.75 0.20
N ASP A 396 21.96 -16.79 -0.73
CA ASP A 396 21.65 -15.38 -0.43
C ASP A 396 20.35 -14.89 -1.10
N GLU A 397 19.59 -15.80 -1.71
CA GLU A 397 18.24 -15.52 -2.20
C GLU A 397 17.24 -15.73 -1.06
N LEU A 398 16.64 -14.65 -0.58
CA LEU A 398 15.58 -14.69 0.42
C LEU A 398 14.41 -15.52 -0.14
N GLU A 399 14.31 -16.77 0.32
CA GLU A 399 13.20 -17.68 0.08
C GLU A 399 11.86 -16.94 0.24
N LEU A 400 11.07 -16.93 -0.84
CA LEU A 400 9.62 -16.88 -0.69
C LEU A 400 9.18 -18.25 -0.13
N GLU A 401 8.40 -18.25 0.94
CA GLU A 401 7.18 -19.06 1.00
C GLU A 401 6.12 -18.40 1.90
N ASP A 402 4.92 -18.36 1.33
CA ASP A 402 3.59 -18.58 1.91
C ASP A 402 2.79 -17.51 2.67
N MET A 403 1.52 -17.54 2.27
CA MET A 403 0.37 -16.74 2.65
C MET A 403 0.21 -16.53 4.18
N LEU A 404 -0.33 -15.36 4.52
CA LEU A 404 -0.87 -14.92 5.83
C LEU A 404 0.15 -14.33 6.82
N HIS A 405 0.22 -13.00 6.85
CA HIS A 405 0.08 -12.21 8.09
C HIS A 405 -0.36 -10.77 7.76
N ILE A 406 -1.63 -10.62 7.38
CA ILE A 406 -2.34 -9.34 7.60
C ILE A 406 -2.71 -9.33 9.09
N ARG A 407 -1.80 -8.84 9.93
CA ARG A 407 -2.10 -8.50 11.31
C ARG A 407 -1.40 -7.19 11.72
N GLY A 408 -2.18 -6.12 11.64
CA GLY A 408 -2.31 -5.12 12.70
C GLY A 408 -1.14 -4.16 12.97
N GLU A 409 -1.33 -2.93 12.48
CA GLU A 409 -1.02 -1.65 13.14
C GLU A 409 0.45 -1.24 13.33
N HIS A 410 0.93 -0.32 12.48
CA HIS A 410 0.85 1.12 12.73
C HIS A 410 1.31 1.90 11.48
N ASP A 411 0.65 3.04 11.24
CA ASP A 411 0.85 4.08 10.22
C ASP A 411 0.24 3.85 8.82
N ASP A 412 -1.00 4.32 8.70
CA ASP A 412 -1.70 4.62 7.45
C ASP A 412 -0.97 5.79 6.74
N SER A 413 -0.01 5.48 5.87
CA SER A 413 0.38 6.28 4.69
C SER A 413 1.41 5.62 3.78
N VAL A 414 2.14 4.59 4.23
CA VAL A 414 3.08 3.84 3.37
C VAL A 414 3.01 2.36 3.72
N ALA A 415 2.15 1.61 3.03
CA ALA A 415 2.13 0.15 3.10
C ALA A 415 3.35 -0.43 2.35
N GLY A 416 4.51 -0.33 2.99
CA GLY A 416 5.73 -1.02 2.62
C GLY A 416 5.76 -2.42 3.24
N ILE A 417 5.95 -3.44 2.41
CA ILE A 417 6.41 -4.76 2.87
C ILE A 417 7.73 -4.54 3.62
N LYS A 418 7.74 -4.84 4.92
CA LYS A 418 8.91 -4.78 5.80
C LYS A 418 9.94 -5.82 5.35
N TYR A 419 10.93 -5.38 4.56
CA TYR A 419 12.30 -5.84 4.73
C TYR A 419 13.05 -4.70 5.43
N ARG A 420 13.37 -4.90 6.71
CA ARG A 420 14.23 -3.99 7.47
C ARG A 420 15.67 -4.22 7.01
N LEU A 421 16.17 -3.40 6.10
CA LEU A 421 17.60 -3.12 6.04
C LEU A 421 17.86 -1.96 7.03
N TYR A 422 18.46 -2.28 8.18
CA TYR A 422 18.98 -1.26 9.08
C TYR A 422 20.27 -0.69 8.48
N TRP A 423 20.17 0.43 7.78
CA TRP A 423 21.35 1.23 7.44
C TRP A 423 21.45 2.39 8.43
N SER A 424 22.23 2.22 9.50
CA SER A 424 22.67 3.36 10.30
C SER A 424 23.92 3.95 9.64
N TRP A 425 23.76 5.08 8.96
CA TRP A 425 24.88 5.93 8.57
C TRP A 425 25.26 6.77 9.79
N SER A 426 26.41 6.47 10.39
CA SER A 426 27.01 7.28 11.47
C SER A 426 27.71 8.52 10.94
#